data_AF-A0A6L9LA92-F1
#
_entry.id   AF-A0A6L9LA92-F1
#
_cell.length_a   1.000
_cell.length_b   1.000
_cell.length_c   1.000
_cell.angle_alpha   90.00
_cell.angle_beta   90.00
_cell.angle_gamma   90.00
#
_symmetry.space_group_name_H-M   'P 1'
#
loop_
_entity.id
_entity.type
_entity.pdbx_description
1 polymer ?
#
loop_
_entity_poly.entity_id
_entity_poly.type
_entity_poly.pdbx_seq_one_letter_code
_entity_poly.pdbx_strand_id
1 'polypeptide(L)'
;MKSLLVVLMLCVQLAMAQSFTAETSDIYVGESNTEFYGSINILSGTLKKSDKLAIYAETGRKFSATITKMSLLDQPKKEVNEVQSGSVAFIEFKTTDDATTGKDYLRKGYKVYPYTFNPVEKSAPISSTTSKGNFSCTLDGKPFTAKVAYKGASLFRKGVKNYTEKPYLQLQFSSTMSPDDRVLTIQIFNPKESPFTYTVKDMEVNFSGATDGKADHTTLFGFVNGKGDTAFKVEITKWQTGADKATISGKVSGKLNEIKLLGTARTYNTFENGTFENIEVELIKNQPDLKQMMKEAGAKF
;
A
#
# COMPACT_ATOMS: atom_id res chain seq x y z
N MET A 1 46.49 50.48 -26.37
CA MET A 1 45.08 50.10 -26.05
C MET A 1 45.05 48.59 -26.03
N LYS A 2 45.37 47.95 -24.89
CA LYS A 2 44.46 47.59 -23.79
C LYS A 2 43.32 46.67 -24.25
N SER A 3 43.61 45.37 -24.19
CA SER A 3 42.79 44.31 -23.61
C SER A 3 41.29 44.33 -23.91
N LEU A 4 40.88 43.59 -24.93
CA LEU A 4 39.54 43.03 -25.02
C LEU A 4 39.63 41.49 -25.02
N LEU A 5 40.16 40.96 -23.92
CA LEU A 5 40.05 39.55 -23.56
C LEU A 5 38.68 39.37 -22.88
N VAL A 6 37.60 39.55 -23.64
CA VAL A 6 36.24 39.25 -23.15
C VAL A 6 35.99 37.77 -23.42
N VAL A 7 36.26 36.98 -22.39
CA VAL A 7 35.36 35.96 -21.85
C VAL A 7 34.47 35.30 -22.90
N LEU A 8 35.03 34.34 -23.62
CA LEU A 8 34.25 33.19 -24.09
C LEU A 8 34.72 31.95 -23.32
N MET A 9 34.73 32.08 -21.99
CA MET A 9 34.50 30.91 -21.14
C MET A 9 33.10 30.44 -21.54
N LEU A 10 33.06 29.43 -22.41
CA LEU A 10 31.91 28.57 -22.58
C LEU A 10 31.52 28.09 -21.18
N CYS A 11 30.66 28.85 -20.52
CA CYS A 11 29.75 28.33 -19.51
C CYS A 11 28.80 27.39 -20.25
N VAL A 12 29.31 26.24 -20.68
CA VAL A 12 28.52 25.02 -20.70
C VAL A 12 28.28 24.72 -19.23
N GLN A 13 27.39 25.50 -18.60
CA GLN A 13 26.51 24.94 -17.61
C GLN A 13 25.70 23.92 -18.40
N LEU A 14 26.24 22.71 -18.50
CA LEU A 14 25.41 21.52 -18.47
C LEU A 14 24.51 21.77 -17.26
N ALA A 15 23.30 22.26 -17.51
CA ALA A 15 22.21 22.17 -16.58
C ALA A 15 22.13 20.67 -16.30
N MET A 16 22.81 20.26 -15.23
CA MET A 16 22.82 18.89 -14.75
C MET A 16 21.35 18.54 -14.67
N ALA A 17 20.91 17.67 -15.58
CA ALA A 17 19.51 17.28 -15.66
C ALA A 17 19.13 16.88 -14.24
N GLN A 18 18.23 17.65 -13.65
CA GLN A 18 17.74 17.39 -12.31
C GLN A 18 17.24 15.96 -12.34
N SER A 19 17.92 15.07 -11.63
CA SER A 19 17.68 13.63 -11.71
C SER A 19 17.44 13.16 -10.30
N PHE A 20 16.18 13.30 -9.89
CA PHE A 20 15.68 12.61 -8.71
C PHE A 20 14.65 11.57 -9.13
N THR A 21 14.48 10.55 -8.31
CA THR A 21 13.30 9.69 -8.34
C THR A 21 12.68 9.70 -6.95
N ALA A 22 11.37 9.77 -6.90
CA ALA A 22 10.66 9.82 -5.63
C ALA A 22 9.29 9.15 -5.74
N GLU A 23 8.64 8.96 -4.61
CA GLU A 23 7.29 8.41 -4.52
C GLU A 23 6.47 9.25 -3.55
N THR A 24 5.23 9.54 -3.92
CA THR A 24 4.26 10.17 -3.01
C THR A 24 3.97 9.24 -1.83
N SER A 25 4.03 9.78 -0.62
CA SER A 25 3.53 9.14 0.59
C SER A 25 2.13 9.67 0.89
N ASP A 26 1.79 9.96 2.15
CA ASP A 26 0.46 10.47 2.46
C ASP A 26 0.32 11.89 1.90
N ILE A 27 -0.70 12.09 1.04
CA ILE A 27 -1.03 13.34 0.35
C ILE A 27 -2.44 13.75 0.74
N TYR A 28 -2.62 15.03 1.04
CA TYR A 28 -3.88 15.63 1.48
C TYR A 28 -4.20 16.85 0.62
N VAL A 29 -5.49 17.04 0.34
CA VAL A 29 -5.99 18.24 -0.35
C VAL A 29 -5.92 19.43 0.63
N GLY A 30 -5.41 20.54 0.14
CA GLY A 30 -5.35 21.84 0.81
C GLY A 30 -6.63 22.65 0.65
N GLU A 31 -6.50 23.97 0.61
CA GLU A 31 -7.64 24.89 0.55
C GLU A 31 -8.36 24.89 -0.81
N SER A 32 -7.74 24.35 -1.85
CA SER A 32 -8.35 24.19 -3.18
C SER A 32 -8.02 22.82 -3.77
N ASN A 33 -8.81 22.40 -4.77
CA ASN A 33 -8.60 21.12 -5.49
C ASN A 33 -7.29 21.05 -6.31
N THR A 34 -6.50 22.13 -6.30
CA THR A 34 -5.18 22.19 -6.94
C THR A 34 -4.04 22.30 -5.94
N GLU A 35 -4.33 22.46 -4.66
CA GLU A 35 -3.33 22.65 -3.61
C GLU A 35 -3.27 21.42 -2.73
N PHE A 36 -2.07 20.96 -2.45
CA PHE A 36 -1.84 19.71 -1.74
C PHE A 36 -0.70 19.88 -0.75
N TYR A 37 -0.79 19.16 0.36
CA TYR A 37 0.30 19.01 1.32
C TYR A 37 0.48 17.54 1.64
N GLY A 38 1.71 17.13 1.95
CA GLY A 38 1.98 15.73 2.22
C GLY A 38 3.47 15.43 2.23
N SER A 39 3.79 14.15 2.07
CA SER A 39 5.17 13.69 2.08
C SER A 39 5.57 13.05 0.75
N ILE A 40 6.82 13.26 0.37
CA ILE A 40 7.48 12.55 -0.73
C ILE A 40 8.71 11.84 -0.18
N ASN A 41 8.83 10.54 -0.48
CA ASN A 41 10.02 9.76 -0.19
C ASN A 41 11.00 9.85 -1.36
N ILE A 42 12.20 10.39 -1.13
CA ILE A 42 13.19 10.62 -2.19
C ILE A 42 14.08 9.38 -2.28
N LEU A 43 13.91 8.63 -3.36
CA LEU A 43 14.58 7.34 -3.57
C LEU A 43 15.99 7.53 -4.13
N SER A 44 16.19 8.51 -5.00
CA SER A 44 17.51 8.87 -5.55
C SER A 44 17.59 10.35 -5.88
N GLY A 45 18.79 10.91 -5.87
CA GLY A 45 19.04 12.31 -6.24
C GLY A 45 18.63 13.33 -5.18
N THR A 46 18.40 14.56 -5.61
CA THR A 46 18.06 15.70 -4.74
C THR A 46 16.80 16.37 -5.23
N LEU A 47 15.82 16.53 -4.33
CA LEU A 47 14.62 17.33 -4.57
C LEU A 47 14.85 18.75 -4.05
N LYS A 48 14.47 19.77 -4.82
CA LYS A 48 14.65 21.18 -4.45
C LYS A 48 13.31 21.91 -4.35
N LYS A 49 13.29 22.95 -3.53
CA LYS A 49 12.16 23.89 -3.46
C LYS A 49 11.96 24.52 -4.84
N SER A 50 10.70 24.73 -5.23
CA SER A 50 10.29 25.25 -6.55
C SER A 50 10.49 24.29 -7.72
N ASP A 51 10.89 23.04 -7.48
CA ASP A 51 10.92 22.04 -8.54
C ASP A 51 9.54 21.83 -9.15
N LYS A 52 9.54 21.65 -10.47
CA LYS A 52 8.39 21.14 -11.20
C LYS A 52 8.46 19.62 -11.24
N LEU A 53 7.37 18.99 -10.85
CA LEU A 53 7.22 17.55 -10.74
C LEU A 53 6.29 17.03 -11.82
N ALA A 54 6.65 15.87 -12.37
CA ALA A 54 5.73 14.99 -13.07
C ALA A 54 5.37 13.85 -12.12
N ILE A 55 4.13 13.81 -11.65
CA ILE A 55 3.60 12.75 -10.79
C ILE A 55 2.77 11.81 -11.65
N TYR A 56 3.14 10.55 -11.71
CA TYR A 56 2.47 9.56 -12.55
C TYR A 56 1.61 8.63 -11.69
N ALA A 57 0.32 8.64 -11.97
CA ALA A 57 -0.61 7.63 -11.49
C ALA A 57 -0.27 6.25 -12.07
N GLU A 58 -0.79 5.21 -11.44
CA GLU A 58 -0.60 3.82 -11.89
C GLU A 58 -1.15 3.57 -13.31
N THR A 59 -2.18 4.32 -13.72
CA THR A 59 -2.78 4.26 -15.05
C THR A 59 -1.96 4.97 -16.13
N GLY A 60 -0.93 5.74 -15.74
CA GLY A 60 -0.16 6.59 -16.63
C GLY A 60 -0.64 8.04 -16.70
N ARG A 61 -1.73 8.43 -16.01
CA ARG A 61 -2.10 9.86 -15.90
C ARG A 61 -0.95 10.64 -15.25
N LYS A 62 -0.54 11.72 -15.91
CA LYS A 62 0.48 12.65 -15.41
C LYS A 62 -0.20 13.85 -14.76
N PHE A 63 0.08 14.10 -13.48
CA PHE A 63 -0.16 15.38 -12.84
C PHE A 63 1.12 16.21 -12.91
N SER A 64 0.95 17.49 -13.26
CA SER A 64 2.06 18.43 -13.23
C SER A 64 1.94 19.26 -11.96
N ALA A 65 2.98 19.25 -11.13
CA ALA A 65 2.97 19.95 -9.85
C ALA A 65 4.19 20.87 -9.70
N THR A 66 4.06 21.91 -8.88
CA THR A 66 5.18 22.77 -8.47
C THR A 66 5.26 22.81 -6.96
N ILE A 67 6.45 22.53 -6.40
CA ILE A 67 6.68 22.61 -4.95
C ILE A 67 6.65 24.07 -4.51
N THR A 68 5.79 24.40 -3.55
CA THR A 68 5.66 25.76 -3.00
C THR A 68 6.38 25.89 -1.67
N LYS A 69 6.37 24.84 -0.83
CA LYS A 69 7.14 24.75 0.42
C LYS A 69 7.72 23.36 0.63
N MET A 70 8.82 23.29 1.37
CA MET A 70 9.46 22.02 1.71
C MET A 70 10.13 22.11 3.09
N SER A 71 9.96 21.06 3.89
CA SER A 71 10.59 20.88 5.19
C SER A 71 11.00 19.41 5.37
N LEU A 72 11.87 19.14 6.35
CA LEU A 72 12.18 17.75 6.74
C LEU A 72 11.09 17.21 7.67
N LEU A 73 10.85 15.89 7.62
CA LEU A 73 9.85 15.22 8.45
C LEU A 73 10.07 15.41 9.96
N ASP A 74 11.34 15.40 10.40
CA ASP A 74 11.76 15.60 11.78
C ASP A 74 11.81 17.07 12.21
N GLN A 75 11.72 18.01 11.25
CA GLN A 75 11.75 19.46 11.49
C GLN A 75 10.71 20.21 10.63
N PRO A 76 9.39 19.91 10.77
CA PRO A 76 8.35 20.39 9.86
C PRO A 76 8.14 21.91 9.92
N LYS A 77 8.66 22.60 10.95
CA LYS A 77 8.57 24.06 11.10
C LYS A 77 9.72 24.81 10.41
N LYS A 78 10.72 24.10 9.89
CA LYS A 78 11.91 24.69 9.27
C LYS A 78 11.88 24.39 7.78
N GLU A 79 11.70 25.43 6.98
CA GLU A 79 11.80 25.29 5.53
C GLU A 79 13.24 24.97 5.12
N VAL A 80 13.36 24.07 4.14
CA VAL A 80 14.63 23.66 3.54
C VAL A 80 14.56 23.86 2.03
N ASN A 81 15.70 24.21 1.44
CA ASN A 81 15.78 24.45 -0.01
C ASN A 81 16.02 23.17 -0.81
N GLU A 82 16.54 22.12 -0.17
CA GLU A 82 16.79 20.84 -0.80
C GLU A 82 16.69 19.68 0.21
N VAL A 83 16.32 18.51 -0.29
CA VAL A 83 16.31 17.25 0.46
C VAL A 83 16.95 16.16 -0.39
N GLN A 84 17.87 15.40 0.21
CA GLN A 84 18.65 14.35 -0.44
C GLN A 84 17.94 12.99 -0.40
N SER A 85 18.36 12.08 -1.27
CA SER A 85 17.88 10.69 -1.28
C SER A 85 18.05 9.98 0.06
N GLY A 86 17.14 9.06 0.36
CA GLY A 86 17.07 8.35 1.65
C GLY A 86 16.34 9.11 2.74
N SER A 87 15.80 10.31 2.42
CA SER A 87 15.01 11.14 3.33
C SER A 87 13.58 11.31 2.85
N VAL A 88 12.69 11.70 3.77
CA VAL A 88 11.31 12.09 3.47
C VAL A 88 11.19 13.61 3.57
N ALA A 89 10.75 14.24 2.48
CA ALA A 89 10.40 15.65 2.46
C ALA A 89 8.91 15.81 2.75
N PHE A 90 8.55 16.68 3.69
CA PHE A 90 7.19 17.20 3.78
C PHE A 90 7.10 18.39 2.82
N ILE A 91 6.13 18.38 1.91
CA ILE A 91 5.98 19.37 0.87
C ILE A 91 4.56 19.93 0.84
N GLU A 92 4.48 21.21 0.51
CA GLU A 92 3.27 21.82 -0.07
C GLU A 92 3.53 21.98 -1.57
N PHE A 93 2.54 21.67 -2.40
CA PHE A 93 2.68 21.78 -3.84
C PHE A 93 1.34 22.07 -4.51
N LYS A 94 1.42 22.68 -5.70
CA LYS A 94 0.25 23.04 -6.50
C LYS A 94 0.24 22.30 -7.82
N THR A 95 -0.86 21.63 -8.16
CA THR A 95 -1.08 21.00 -9.45
C THR A 95 -1.59 21.99 -10.49
N THR A 96 -1.38 21.68 -11.77
CA THR A 96 -1.88 22.50 -12.89
C THR A 96 -3.36 22.32 -13.17
N ASP A 97 -3.90 21.16 -12.83
CA ASP A 97 -5.27 20.71 -13.05
C ASP A 97 -5.87 20.16 -11.74
N ASP A 98 -7.20 20.04 -11.69
CA ASP A 98 -7.90 19.40 -10.58
C ASP A 98 -7.46 17.93 -10.46
N ALA A 99 -6.66 17.66 -9.44
CA ALA A 99 -6.10 16.35 -9.16
C ALA A 99 -6.91 15.60 -8.08
N THR A 100 -8.10 16.09 -7.73
CA THR A 100 -9.04 15.45 -6.79
C THR A 100 -10.11 14.62 -7.50
N THR A 101 -10.16 14.70 -8.84
CA THR A 101 -11.22 14.11 -9.66
C THR A 101 -10.68 13.08 -10.65
N GLY A 102 -11.56 12.17 -11.07
CA GLY A 102 -11.25 11.09 -12.01
C GLY A 102 -10.82 9.78 -11.33
N LYS A 103 -10.50 8.77 -12.13
CA LYS A 103 -10.06 7.43 -11.65
C LYS A 103 -8.68 7.46 -11.01
N ASP A 104 -7.92 8.51 -11.33
CA ASP A 104 -6.61 8.82 -10.77
C ASP A 104 -6.72 10.20 -10.14
N TYR A 105 -7.15 10.24 -8.88
CA TYR A 105 -6.92 11.41 -8.05
C TYR A 105 -5.55 11.23 -7.37
N LEU A 106 -4.90 12.33 -7.06
CA LEU A 106 -3.57 12.31 -6.50
C LEU A 106 -3.57 11.70 -5.09
N ARG A 107 -2.77 10.65 -4.90
CA ARG A 107 -2.67 9.90 -3.65
C ARG A 107 -1.30 9.25 -3.51
N LYS A 108 -1.10 8.57 -2.38
CA LYS A 108 0.08 7.77 -2.07
C LYS A 108 0.42 6.76 -3.16
N GLY A 109 1.71 6.51 -3.33
CA GLY A 109 2.25 5.44 -4.16
C GLY A 109 2.59 5.85 -5.59
N TYR A 110 2.29 7.09 -5.97
CA TYR A 110 2.55 7.59 -7.31
C TYR A 110 4.01 7.98 -7.49
N LYS A 111 4.57 7.61 -8.64
CA LYS A 111 5.96 7.87 -8.99
C LYS A 111 6.13 9.35 -9.31
N VAL A 112 7.20 9.94 -8.81
CA VAL A 112 7.50 11.36 -8.99
C VAL A 112 8.85 11.50 -9.66
N TYR A 113 8.85 12.28 -10.74
CA TYR A 113 10.04 12.60 -11.52
C TYR A 113 10.15 14.11 -11.73
N PRO A 114 11.33 14.61 -12.10
CA PRO A 114 11.49 15.92 -12.70
C PRO A 114 10.51 16.13 -13.85
N TYR A 115 9.90 17.30 -13.97
CA TYR A 115 8.85 17.55 -14.97
C TYR A 115 9.28 17.28 -16.43
N THR A 116 10.55 17.50 -16.74
CA THR A 116 11.17 17.27 -18.04
C THR A 116 11.49 15.81 -18.32
N PHE A 117 11.32 14.92 -17.33
CA PHE A 117 11.47 13.49 -17.49
C PHE A 117 10.28 12.93 -18.27
N ASN A 118 10.53 12.65 -19.55
CA ASN A 118 9.65 11.84 -20.38
C ASN A 118 10.14 10.39 -20.30
N PRO A 119 9.42 9.48 -19.61
CA PRO A 119 9.69 8.07 -19.79
C PRO A 119 9.44 7.75 -21.27
N VAL A 120 10.48 7.35 -22.00
CA VAL A 120 10.34 6.96 -23.41
C VAL A 120 9.24 5.89 -23.48
N GLU A 121 8.17 6.19 -24.23
CA GLU A 121 7.11 5.24 -24.57
C GLU A 121 7.71 4.04 -25.30
N LYS A 122 8.15 3.03 -24.54
CA LYS A 122 8.09 1.66 -25.02
C LYS A 122 6.73 1.15 -24.59
N SER A 123 5.79 1.19 -25.53
CA SER A 123 4.61 0.33 -25.57
C SER A 123 5.09 -1.14 -25.62
N ALA A 124 5.54 -1.66 -24.49
CA ALA A 124 5.46 -3.07 -24.19
C ALA A 124 4.02 -3.35 -23.76
N PRO A 125 3.48 -4.57 -24.01
CA PRO A 125 2.19 -4.93 -23.44
C PRO A 125 2.23 -4.66 -21.94
N ILE A 126 1.13 -4.08 -21.44
CA ILE A 126 0.90 -3.67 -20.05
C ILE A 126 1.51 -4.70 -19.10
N SER A 127 2.76 -4.46 -18.72
CA SER A 127 3.31 -4.95 -17.48
C SER A 127 2.83 -3.93 -16.48
N SER A 128 1.63 -4.17 -15.94
CA SER A 128 1.26 -3.60 -14.65
C SER A 128 2.52 -3.68 -13.80
N THR A 129 3.03 -2.54 -13.33
CA THR A 129 3.93 -2.58 -12.18
C THR A 129 3.09 -3.05 -10.99
N THR A 130 2.72 -4.33 -10.97
CA THR A 130 2.56 -5.12 -9.77
C THR A 130 3.84 -4.85 -8.99
N SER A 131 3.77 -4.00 -7.95
CA SER A 131 4.56 -4.29 -6.76
C SER A 131 4.34 -5.78 -6.54
N LYS A 132 5.35 -6.63 -6.74
CA LYS A 132 5.16 -8.09 -6.82
C LYS A 132 4.22 -8.50 -5.69
N GLY A 133 2.96 -8.75 -6.04
CA GLY A 133 1.94 -9.06 -5.07
C GLY A 133 2.40 -10.33 -4.42
N ASN A 134 2.65 -10.30 -3.12
CA ASN A 134 2.99 -11.49 -2.38
C ASN A 134 1.75 -12.35 -2.10
N PHE A 135 0.59 -11.96 -2.67
CA PHE A 135 -0.58 -12.79 -2.91
C PHE A 135 -1.11 -12.63 -4.36
N SER A 136 -1.52 -13.73 -4.98
CA SER A 136 -2.24 -13.72 -6.27
C SER A 136 -3.30 -14.81 -6.32
N CYS A 137 -4.42 -14.57 -7.00
CA CYS A 137 -5.43 -15.59 -7.27
C CYS A 137 -6.22 -15.27 -8.55
N THR A 138 -7.10 -16.19 -8.92
CA THR A 138 -8.26 -15.90 -9.78
C THR A 138 -9.47 -15.67 -8.87
N LEU A 139 -10.01 -14.45 -8.88
CA LEU A 139 -11.17 -14.02 -8.12
C LEU A 139 -12.36 -13.84 -9.06
N ASP A 140 -13.40 -14.66 -8.91
CA ASP A 140 -14.58 -14.68 -9.78
C ASP A 140 -14.23 -14.72 -11.28
N GLY A 141 -13.28 -15.59 -11.64
CA GLY A 141 -12.81 -15.76 -13.00
C GLY A 141 -11.87 -14.65 -13.52
N LYS A 142 -11.50 -13.66 -12.68
CA LYS A 142 -10.60 -12.57 -13.04
C LYS A 142 -9.28 -12.63 -12.25
N PRO A 143 -8.14 -12.25 -12.83
CA PRO A 143 -6.91 -12.13 -12.07
C PRO A 143 -7.06 -11.12 -10.93
N PHE A 144 -6.58 -11.47 -9.74
CA PHE A 144 -6.53 -10.61 -8.58
C PHE A 144 -5.13 -10.70 -7.95
N THR A 145 -4.54 -9.54 -7.65
CA THR A 145 -3.23 -9.45 -6.98
C THR A 145 -3.34 -8.56 -5.76
N ALA A 146 -2.65 -8.95 -4.70
CA ALA A 146 -2.63 -8.22 -3.44
C ALA A 146 -1.26 -8.30 -2.78
N LYS A 147 -1.00 -7.39 -1.85
CA LYS A 147 0.21 -7.35 -1.04
C LYS A 147 -0.13 -7.35 0.44
N VAL A 148 0.80 -7.81 1.27
CA VAL A 148 0.63 -7.75 2.74
C VAL A 148 0.39 -6.30 3.17
N ALA A 149 -0.69 -6.07 3.91
CA ALA A 149 -1.00 -4.76 4.49
C ALA A 149 0.04 -4.37 5.55
N TYR A 150 0.12 -3.09 5.91
CA TYR A 150 1.05 -2.65 6.95
C TYR A 150 0.76 -3.39 8.27
N LYS A 151 1.76 -4.12 8.81
CA LYS A 151 1.60 -5.06 9.95
C LYS A 151 0.48 -6.09 9.76
N GLY A 152 0.19 -6.42 8.50
CA GLY A 152 -0.87 -7.36 8.12
C GLY A 152 -0.53 -8.83 8.35
N ALA A 153 0.73 -9.15 8.67
CA ALA A 153 1.21 -10.51 8.90
C ALA A 153 1.84 -10.64 10.31
N SER A 154 1.08 -11.21 11.26
CA SER A 154 1.53 -11.32 12.66
C SER A 154 0.99 -12.59 13.31
N LEU A 155 1.83 -13.24 14.13
CA LEU A 155 1.46 -14.35 14.99
C LEU A 155 1.40 -13.87 16.44
N PHE A 156 0.19 -13.80 16.99
CA PHE A 156 -0.06 -13.48 18.39
C PHE A 156 0.01 -14.75 19.21
N ARG A 157 1.13 -15.01 19.88
CA ARG A 157 1.37 -16.27 20.62
C ARG A 157 0.48 -16.44 21.85
N LYS A 158 -0.08 -15.33 22.36
CA LYS A 158 -0.96 -15.30 23.55
C LYS A 158 -2.33 -14.68 23.26
N GLY A 159 -2.67 -14.53 21.98
CA GLY A 159 -3.81 -13.73 21.54
C GLY A 159 -3.65 -12.25 21.86
N VAL A 160 -4.77 -11.52 21.87
CA VAL A 160 -4.85 -10.09 22.17
C VAL A 160 -5.89 -9.89 23.26
N LYS A 161 -5.49 -9.24 24.34
CA LYS A 161 -6.37 -8.95 25.47
C LYS A 161 -7.53 -8.05 25.02
N ASN A 162 -8.72 -8.32 25.53
CA ASN A 162 -10.00 -7.71 25.10
C ASN A 162 -10.43 -8.05 23.66
N TYR A 163 -9.83 -9.08 23.05
CA TYR A 163 -10.24 -9.62 21.75
C TYR A 163 -10.35 -11.15 21.77
N THR A 164 -9.22 -11.83 21.99
CA THR A 164 -9.14 -13.29 22.07
C THR A 164 -7.94 -13.71 22.93
N GLU A 165 -8.13 -14.71 23.78
CA GLU A 165 -7.03 -15.32 24.54
C GLU A 165 -6.32 -16.44 23.76
N LYS A 166 -6.87 -16.84 22.62
CA LYS A 166 -6.31 -17.91 21.79
C LYS A 166 -5.16 -17.38 20.93
N PRO A 167 -4.06 -18.13 20.76
CA PRO A 167 -3.06 -17.81 19.76
C PRO A 167 -3.69 -17.73 18.36
N TYR A 168 -3.27 -16.77 17.55
CA TYR A 168 -3.72 -16.70 16.16
C TYR A 168 -2.69 -16.08 15.23
N LEU A 169 -2.67 -16.57 13.99
CA LEU A 169 -1.96 -15.99 12.87
C LEU A 169 -2.91 -15.09 12.10
N GLN A 170 -2.58 -13.82 11.94
CA GLN A 170 -3.26 -12.90 11.04
C GLN A 170 -2.48 -12.77 9.74
N LEU A 171 -3.18 -12.86 8.62
CA LEU A 171 -2.69 -12.55 7.28
C LEU A 171 -3.67 -11.59 6.62
N GLN A 172 -3.19 -10.41 6.26
CA GLN A 172 -3.99 -9.37 5.64
C GLN A 172 -3.34 -8.94 4.34
N PHE A 173 -4.09 -9.05 3.25
CA PHE A 173 -3.66 -8.72 1.89
C PHE A 173 -4.55 -7.62 1.32
N SER A 174 -3.97 -6.46 1.01
CA SER A 174 -4.65 -5.36 0.33
C SER A 174 -4.44 -5.47 -1.17
N SER A 175 -5.52 -5.29 -1.94
CA SER A 175 -5.48 -5.21 -3.40
C SER A 175 -4.35 -4.30 -3.88
N THR A 176 -3.64 -4.75 -4.91
CA THR A 176 -2.66 -3.92 -5.66
C THR A 176 -3.24 -3.42 -6.97
N MET A 177 -4.55 -3.59 -7.19
CA MET A 177 -5.23 -3.31 -8.45
C MET A 177 -6.08 -2.05 -8.33
N SER A 178 -5.48 -0.86 -8.39
CA SER A 178 -6.26 0.38 -8.41
C SER A 178 -7.37 0.36 -9.48
N PRO A 179 -8.60 0.83 -9.19
CA PRO A 179 -9.07 1.49 -7.96
C PRO A 179 -9.57 0.54 -6.85
N ASP A 180 -9.46 -0.78 -7.03
CA ASP A 180 -9.92 -1.78 -6.07
C ASP A 180 -9.19 -1.66 -4.74
N ASP A 181 -9.93 -1.36 -3.67
CA ASP A 181 -9.39 -1.21 -2.30
C ASP A 181 -9.66 -2.43 -1.42
N ARG A 182 -10.15 -3.54 -2.00
CA ARG A 182 -10.54 -4.73 -1.23
C ARG A 182 -9.36 -5.32 -0.48
N VAL A 183 -9.63 -5.75 0.75
CA VAL A 183 -8.69 -6.34 1.68
C VAL A 183 -9.17 -7.71 2.11
N LEU A 184 -8.32 -8.73 1.92
CA LEU A 184 -8.53 -10.08 2.45
C LEU A 184 -7.79 -10.21 3.78
N THR A 185 -8.54 -10.38 4.87
CA THR A 185 -8.03 -10.68 6.20
C THR A 185 -8.39 -12.12 6.58
N ILE A 186 -7.38 -12.90 6.92
CA ILE A 186 -7.50 -14.29 7.38
C ILE A 186 -6.90 -14.35 8.77
N GLN A 187 -7.66 -14.88 9.73
CA GLN A 187 -7.18 -15.17 11.07
C GLN A 187 -7.30 -16.66 11.34
N ILE A 188 -6.16 -17.34 11.52
CA ILE A 188 -6.09 -18.77 11.82
C ILE A 188 -5.83 -18.93 13.31
N PHE A 189 -6.77 -19.54 14.02
CA PHE A 189 -6.68 -19.78 15.46
C PHE A 189 -5.95 -21.08 15.77
N ASN A 190 -5.09 -21.05 16.79
CA ASN A 190 -4.21 -22.15 17.16
C ASN A 190 -3.41 -22.71 15.95
N PRO A 191 -2.68 -21.84 15.22
CA PRO A 191 -1.96 -22.27 14.03
C PRO A 191 -0.89 -23.32 14.39
N LYS A 192 -0.78 -24.35 13.56
CA LYS A 192 0.35 -25.27 13.55
C LYS A 192 1.51 -24.59 12.83
N GLU A 193 2.67 -24.54 13.49
CA GLU A 193 3.92 -23.98 12.94
C GLU A 193 4.62 -24.97 11.98
N SER A 194 3.84 -25.54 11.06
CA SER A 194 4.25 -26.52 10.07
C SER A 194 3.25 -26.52 8.90
N PRO A 195 3.56 -27.18 7.77
CA PRO A 195 2.59 -27.30 6.69
C PRO A 195 1.29 -27.94 7.16
N PHE A 196 0.16 -27.27 6.91
CA PHE A 196 -1.15 -27.70 7.36
C PHE A 196 -2.27 -27.05 6.56
N THR A 197 -3.39 -27.76 6.40
CA THR A 197 -4.60 -27.24 5.76
C THR A 197 -5.64 -26.88 6.81
N TYR A 198 -6.02 -25.60 6.82
CA TYR A 198 -7.05 -25.04 7.67
C TYR A 198 -8.37 -24.97 6.92
N THR A 199 -9.45 -25.19 7.67
CA THR A 199 -10.84 -25.10 7.19
C THR A 199 -11.62 -24.10 8.05
N VAL A 200 -12.90 -23.90 7.74
CA VAL A 200 -13.78 -22.95 8.47
C VAL A 200 -13.72 -23.11 10.00
N LYS A 201 -13.49 -24.33 10.52
CA LYS A 201 -13.38 -24.61 11.96
C LYS A 201 -12.19 -23.96 12.64
N ASP A 202 -11.17 -23.60 11.87
CA ASP A 202 -9.88 -23.14 12.39
C ASP A 202 -9.68 -21.64 12.20
N MET A 203 -10.56 -20.97 11.45
CA MET A 203 -10.29 -19.63 10.96
C MET A 203 -11.50 -18.70 10.97
N GLU A 204 -11.21 -17.41 11.02
CA GLU A 204 -12.11 -16.31 10.67
C GLU A 204 -11.56 -15.64 9.40
N VAL A 205 -12.45 -15.30 8.47
CA VAL A 205 -12.07 -14.68 7.21
C VAL A 205 -12.99 -13.51 6.92
N ASN A 206 -12.40 -12.40 6.50
CA ASN A 206 -13.08 -11.21 6.04
C ASN A 206 -12.44 -10.79 4.71
N PHE A 207 -13.28 -10.58 3.70
CA PHE A 207 -12.92 -9.92 2.45
C PHE A 207 -13.83 -8.72 2.26
N SER A 208 -13.29 -7.52 2.39
CA SER A 208 -14.09 -6.29 2.40
C SER A 208 -13.47 -5.17 1.58
N GLY A 209 -14.33 -4.31 1.05
CA GLY A 209 -13.96 -3.11 0.29
C GLY A 209 -14.82 -2.97 -0.96
N ALA A 210 -14.42 -2.05 -1.82
CA ALA A 210 -15.07 -1.70 -3.07
C ALA A 210 -14.13 -1.94 -4.25
N THR A 211 -14.65 -2.53 -5.32
CA THR A 211 -13.90 -2.71 -6.57
C THR A 211 -13.50 -1.39 -7.23
N ASP A 212 -14.16 -0.29 -6.87
CA ASP A 212 -13.93 1.06 -7.40
C ASP A 212 -13.36 2.05 -6.37
N GLY A 213 -13.00 1.59 -5.17
CA GLY A 213 -12.37 2.40 -4.12
C GLY A 213 -13.32 3.40 -3.43
N LYS A 214 -14.64 3.27 -3.64
CA LYS A 214 -15.64 4.14 -3.02
C LYS A 214 -16.19 3.52 -1.74
N ALA A 215 -16.08 4.24 -0.63
CA ALA A 215 -16.47 3.75 0.68
C ALA A 215 -17.94 3.30 0.78
N ASP A 216 -18.86 4.01 0.11
CA ASP A 216 -20.29 3.68 0.06
C ASP A 216 -20.61 2.43 -0.78
N HIS A 217 -19.68 1.98 -1.61
CA HIS A 217 -19.75 0.73 -2.37
C HIS A 217 -19.08 -0.45 -1.64
N THR A 218 -18.65 -0.25 -0.39
CA THR A 218 -17.98 -1.29 0.38
C THR A 218 -18.89 -2.51 0.56
N THR A 219 -18.37 -3.66 0.15
CA THR A 219 -18.97 -4.96 0.37
C THR A 219 -18.21 -5.72 1.44
N LEU A 220 -18.85 -6.71 2.06
CA LEU A 220 -18.27 -7.54 3.09
C LEU A 220 -18.62 -9.00 2.84
N PHE A 221 -17.62 -9.85 2.73
CA PHE A 221 -17.73 -11.29 2.55
C PHE A 221 -16.89 -11.99 3.62
N GLY A 222 -17.30 -13.17 4.08
CA GLY A 222 -16.54 -13.85 5.11
C GLY A 222 -17.36 -14.72 6.04
N PHE A 223 -16.73 -15.10 7.14
CA PHE A 223 -17.32 -15.87 8.22
C PHE A 223 -16.50 -15.71 9.49
N VAL A 224 -17.19 -15.76 10.63
CA VAL A 224 -16.57 -15.76 11.95
C VAL A 224 -16.11 -17.18 12.30
N ASN A 225 -15.05 -17.30 13.09
CA ASN A 225 -14.46 -18.54 13.58
C ASN A 225 -15.45 -19.71 13.76
N GLY A 226 -15.35 -20.73 12.90
CA GLY A 226 -16.18 -21.95 12.96
C GLY A 226 -17.65 -21.79 12.54
N LYS A 227 -18.07 -20.59 12.12
CA LYS A 227 -19.46 -20.24 11.80
C LYS A 227 -19.61 -19.81 10.34
N GLY A 228 -19.16 -20.66 9.42
CA GLY A 228 -19.31 -20.45 7.97
C GLY A 228 -19.87 -21.69 7.28
N ASP A 229 -20.77 -21.49 6.31
CA ASP A 229 -21.19 -22.52 5.37
C ASP A 229 -20.44 -22.33 4.05
N THR A 230 -19.16 -22.73 4.04
CA THR A 230 -18.30 -22.61 2.87
C THR A 230 -17.19 -23.65 2.84
N ALA A 231 -16.75 -24.01 1.63
CA ALA A 231 -15.56 -24.81 1.36
C ALA A 231 -14.25 -23.98 1.30
N PHE A 232 -14.23 -22.75 1.84
CA PHE A 232 -13.01 -21.93 1.90
C PHE A 232 -11.90 -22.61 2.72
N LYS A 233 -10.69 -22.63 2.16
CA LYS A 233 -9.53 -23.32 2.70
C LYS A 233 -8.28 -22.47 2.56
N VAL A 234 -7.40 -22.61 3.56
CA VAL A 234 -6.05 -22.05 3.54
C VAL A 234 -5.08 -23.18 3.80
N GLU A 235 -4.12 -23.38 2.91
CA GLU A 235 -3.04 -24.35 3.08
C GLU A 235 -1.76 -23.58 3.35
N ILE A 236 -1.15 -23.77 4.51
CA ILE A 236 0.25 -23.37 4.71
C ILE A 236 1.11 -24.49 4.14
N THR A 237 1.94 -24.16 3.15
CA THR A 237 2.83 -25.11 2.46
C THR A 237 4.26 -25.03 2.97
N LYS A 238 4.66 -23.89 3.52
CA LYS A 238 5.99 -23.65 4.09
C LYS A 238 5.86 -22.84 5.37
N TRP A 239 6.58 -23.26 6.40
CA TRP A 239 6.72 -22.53 7.66
C TRP A 239 8.18 -22.61 8.12
N GLN A 240 8.83 -21.46 8.30
CA GLN A 240 10.19 -21.35 8.80
C GLN A 240 10.23 -20.37 9.95
N THR A 241 10.39 -20.86 11.18
CA THR A 241 10.44 -20.03 12.39
C THR A 241 11.87 -19.56 12.67
N GLY A 242 12.04 -18.25 12.88
CA GLY A 242 13.22 -17.63 13.46
C GLY A 242 12.94 -17.09 14.88
N ALA A 243 13.87 -16.32 15.44
CA ALA A 243 13.77 -15.83 16.82
C ALA A 243 12.59 -14.87 17.05
N ASP A 244 12.40 -13.90 16.15
CA ASP A 244 11.38 -12.84 16.26
C ASP A 244 10.46 -12.75 15.04
N LYS A 245 10.72 -13.58 14.04
CA LYS A 245 10.00 -13.60 12.77
C LYS A 245 9.77 -15.04 12.32
N ALA A 246 8.76 -15.27 11.51
CA ALA A 246 8.61 -16.48 10.73
C ALA A 246 8.43 -16.14 9.26
N THR A 247 8.81 -17.04 8.37
CA THR A 247 8.54 -16.94 6.93
C THR A 247 7.55 -18.03 6.54
N ILE A 248 6.40 -17.64 5.99
CA ILE A 248 5.35 -18.57 5.59
C ILE A 248 5.04 -18.49 4.09
N SER A 249 4.54 -19.56 3.52
CA SER A 249 3.98 -19.59 2.16
C SER A 249 2.78 -20.53 2.15
N GLY A 250 1.87 -20.33 1.21
CA GLY A 250 0.64 -21.09 1.21
C GLY A 250 -0.28 -20.82 0.03
N LYS A 251 -1.46 -21.42 0.11
CA LYS A 251 -2.51 -21.37 -0.89
C LYS A 251 -3.85 -21.01 -0.27
N VAL A 252 -4.71 -20.40 -1.08
CA VAL A 252 -6.08 -20.02 -0.71
C VAL A 252 -7.04 -20.47 -1.81
N SER A 253 -8.16 -21.07 -1.44
CA SER A 253 -9.21 -21.43 -2.40
C SER A 253 -10.57 -21.56 -1.74
N GLY A 254 -11.63 -21.47 -2.55
CA GLY A 254 -13.02 -21.69 -2.14
C GLY A 254 -13.85 -20.41 -2.19
N LYS A 255 -15.08 -20.50 -1.67
CA LYS A 255 -16.06 -19.42 -1.76
C LYS A 255 -16.11 -18.59 -0.49
N LEU A 256 -16.31 -17.29 -0.57
CA LEU A 256 -16.68 -16.46 0.57
C LEU A 256 -18.06 -15.88 0.32
N ASN A 257 -19.00 -16.19 1.19
CA ASN A 257 -20.36 -15.68 1.10
C ASN A 257 -20.41 -14.26 1.64
N GLU A 258 -21.32 -13.46 1.09
CA GLU A 258 -21.63 -12.12 1.57
C GLU A 258 -22.10 -12.16 3.03
N ILE A 259 -21.55 -11.30 3.89
CA ILE A 259 -22.03 -11.12 5.26
C ILE A 259 -23.20 -10.14 5.24
N LYS A 260 -24.39 -10.62 5.61
CA LYS A 260 -25.55 -9.77 5.85
C LYS A 260 -25.89 -9.73 7.33
N LEU A 261 -26.16 -8.52 7.83
CA LEU A 261 -26.72 -8.32 9.17
C LEU A 261 -28.11 -8.97 9.31
N LEU A 262 -28.89 -9.03 8.22
CA LEU A 262 -30.21 -9.65 8.16
C LEU A 262 -30.43 -10.34 6.79
N GLY A 263 -30.93 -11.58 6.81
CA GLY A 263 -31.30 -12.37 5.63
C GLY A 263 -30.24 -13.34 5.11
N THR A 264 -30.57 -14.06 4.03
CA THR A 264 -29.68 -15.06 3.39
C THR A 264 -28.66 -14.37 2.49
N ALA A 265 -27.40 -14.84 2.51
CA ALA A 265 -26.38 -14.42 1.55
C ALA A 265 -26.88 -14.66 0.11
N ARG A 266 -26.79 -13.64 -0.75
CA ARG A 266 -27.28 -13.72 -2.14
C ARG A 266 -26.13 -13.80 -3.15
N THR A 267 -24.92 -13.53 -2.70
CA THR A 267 -23.74 -13.44 -3.52
C THR A 267 -22.54 -14.07 -2.80
N TYR A 268 -21.52 -14.41 -3.58
CA TYR A 268 -20.26 -14.95 -3.08
C TYR A 268 -19.11 -14.49 -3.98
N ASN A 269 -17.91 -14.42 -3.41
CA ASN A 269 -16.66 -14.35 -4.16
C ASN A 269 -16.03 -15.75 -4.20
N THR A 270 -15.48 -16.15 -5.34
CA THR A 270 -14.76 -17.42 -5.52
C THR A 270 -13.28 -17.15 -5.67
N PHE A 271 -12.47 -17.71 -4.78
CA PHE A 271 -11.03 -17.70 -4.83
C PHE A 271 -10.54 -19.01 -5.45
N GLU A 272 -9.81 -18.91 -6.55
CA GLU A 272 -9.23 -20.04 -7.26
C GLU A 272 -7.73 -19.84 -7.39
N ASN A 273 -6.96 -20.93 -7.22
CA ASN A 273 -5.51 -20.93 -7.38
C ASN A 273 -4.79 -19.82 -6.60
N GLY A 274 -5.31 -19.47 -5.42
CA GLY A 274 -4.70 -18.44 -4.59
C GLY A 274 -3.35 -18.91 -4.05
N THR A 275 -2.33 -18.07 -4.14
CA THR A 275 -0.97 -18.34 -3.66
C THR A 275 -0.43 -17.13 -2.90
N PHE A 276 0.35 -17.38 -1.86
CA PHE A 276 1.21 -16.39 -1.23
C PHE A 276 2.57 -16.99 -0.91
N GLU A 277 3.63 -16.22 -1.12
CA GLU A 277 5.01 -16.70 -1.03
C GLU A 277 5.87 -15.82 -0.14
N ASN A 278 6.68 -16.48 0.68
CA ASN A 278 7.69 -15.89 1.57
C ASN A 278 7.18 -14.67 2.37
N ILE A 279 5.99 -14.80 2.95
CA ILE A 279 5.41 -13.80 3.83
C ILE A 279 6.19 -13.78 5.14
N GLU A 280 6.81 -12.64 5.44
CA GLU A 280 7.41 -12.39 6.74
C GLU A 280 6.30 -12.11 7.77
N VAL A 281 6.29 -12.87 8.85
CA VAL A 281 5.32 -12.82 9.93
C VAL A 281 6.03 -12.36 11.19
N GLU A 282 5.53 -11.28 11.79
CA GLU A 282 6.02 -10.80 13.09
C GLU A 282 5.57 -11.73 14.22
N LEU A 283 6.48 -12.12 15.12
CA LEU A 283 6.15 -12.95 16.28
C LEU A 283 5.87 -12.10 17.52
N ILE A 284 4.60 -11.95 17.88
CA ILE A 284 4.18 -11.20 19.07
C ILE A 284 4.14 -12.16 20.27
N LYS A 285 5.14 -12.04 21.15
CA LYS A 285 5.38 -12.94 22.30
C LYS A 285 4.60 -12.53 23.56
N ASN A 286 4.35 -11.23 23.72
CA ASN A 286 3.49 -10.70 24.78
C ASN A 286 2.00 -10.80 24.39
N GLN A 287 1.11 -10.54 25.34
CA GLN A 287 -0.32 -10.39 25.06
C GLN A 287 -0.62 -8.89 25.02
N PRO A 288 -0.69 -8.26 23.84
CA PRO A 288 -0.99 -6.84 23.75
C PRO A 288 -2.45 -6.56 24.13
N ASP A 289 -2.73 -5.33 24.57
CA ASP A 289 -4.08 -4.87 24.90
C ASP A 289 -4.70 -4.17 23.69
N LEU A 290 -5.84 -4.67 23.19
CA LEU A 290 -6.51 -4.09 22.03
C LEU A 290 -6.83 -2.60 22.23
N LYS A 291 -7.26 -2.19 23.43
CA LYS A 291 -7.60 -0.78 23.68
C LYS A 291 -6.38 0.11 23.57
N GLN A 292 -5.24 -0.37 24.05
CA GLN A 292 -3.97 0.35 23.92
C GLN A 292 -3.52 0.43 22.46
N MET A 293 -3.56 -0.69 21.72
CA MET A 293 -3.22 -0.71 20.29
C MET A 293 -4.08 0.25 19.49
N MET A 294 -5.38 0.30 19.76
CA MET A 294 -6.32 1.22 19.10
C MET A 294 -6.04 2.68 19.46
N LYS A 295 -5.70 2.98 20.72
CA LYS A 295 -5.29 4.31 21.15
C LYS A 295 -4.00 4.76 20.45
N GLU A 296 -3.00 3.89 20.36
CA GLU A 296 -1.74 4.15 19.65
C GLU A 296 -1.95 4.34 18.15
N ALA A 297 -2.94 3.67 17.56
CA ALA A 297 -3.37 3.85 16.18
C ALA A 297 -4.25 5.10 15.95
N GLY A 298 -4.50 5.91 16.99
CA GLY A 298 -5.30 7.14 16.90
C GLY A 298 -6.81 6.93 16.82
N ALA A 299 -7.32 5.73 17.11
CA ALA A 299 -8.76 5.48 17.18
C ALA A 299 -9.35 6.17 18.43
N LYS A 300 -10.39 6.99 18.22
CA LYS A 300 -11.20 7.57 19.30
C LYS A 300 -12.32 6.59 19.64
N PHE A 301 -12.37 6.16 20.90
CA PHE A 301 -13.52 5.44 21.46
C PHE A 301 -14.53 6.44 22.01
#